data_AF-A0A552Q248-F1
#
_entry.id   AF-A0A552Q248-F1
#
_cell.length_a   1.000
_cell.length_b   1.000
_cell.length_c   1.000
_cell.angle_alpha   90.00
_cell.angle_beta   90.00
_cell.angle_gamma   90.00
#
_symmetry.space_group_name_H-M   'P 1'
#
loop_
_entity.id
_entity.type
_entity.pdbx_description
1 polymer ?
#
loop_
_entity_poly.entity_id
_entity_poly.type
_entity_poly.pdbx_seq_one_letter_code
_entity_poly.pdbx_strand_id
1 'polypeptide(L)'
;MSIQQTNSRQFKFRQPLCGAFIIFGFVSFIPLLGAFLSGNGFRLTCQRAKLYEGTCEIAIGSFFKRERVSFELSALSMSKTEKSSSRDSESGEYCHLPTVVVKQDASLRVFTMIPGICSELEANRVVREINYFISTPTEDQLDIHRGSWKEVLLYSSPFLLMGLLMSALVARDSFSVCIFDLDRNCFTITRKRWFRTTNIEEFPLSAIESIDLETQDNGMSIEHKVIIKLNSGKEIALPHGNCSNQKLVSDLRQFLNFG
;
A
#
# COMPACT_ATOMS: atom_id res chain seq x y z
N MET A 1 49.05 -7.21 32.20
CA MET A 1 48.21 -7.65 31.07
C MET A 1 48.00 -6.45 30.17
N SER A 2 48.71 -6.41 29.05
CA SER A 2 48.57 -5.36 28.03
C SER A 2 47.26 -5.59 27.28
N ILE A 3 46.32 -4.66 27.40
CA ILE A 3 45.15 -4.62 26.54
C ILE A 3 45.67 -4.10 25.20
N GLN A 4 45.80 -4.99 24.20
CA GLN A 4 46.07 -4.57 22.84
C GLN A 4 44.93 -3.66 22.39
N GLN A 5 45.19 -2.36 22.44
CA GLN A 5 44.34 -1.34 21.87
C GLN A 5 44.36 -1.59 20.36
N THR A 6 43.21 -1.93 19.77
CA THR A 6 43.11 -2.11 18.33
C THR A 6 43.38 -0.77 17.64
N ASN A 7 44.46 -0.69 16.85
CA ASN A 7 44.89 0.52 16.12
C ASN A 7 43.96 0.93 14.97
N SER A 8 42.92 0.14 14.70
CA SER A 8 41.86 0.45 13.75
C SER A 8 40.49 0.43 14.44
N ARG A 9 39.66 1.43 14.15
CA ARG A 9 38.25 1.48 14.56
C ARG A 9 37.34 1.60 13.35
N GLN A 10 36.34 0.72 13.30
CA GLN A 10 35.31 0.70 12.26
C GLN A 10 33.95 1.12 12.84
N PHE A 11 33.32 2.10 12.21
CA PHE A 11 31.97 2.53 12.52
C PHE A 11 31.04 2.25 11.33
N LYS A 12 29.94 1.55 11.60
CA LYS A 12 28.93 1.22 10.59
C LYS A 12 27.67 2.02 10.87
N PHE A 13 27.27 2.85 9.91
CA PHE A 13 26.08 3.68 10.00
C PHE A 13 25.02 3.14 9.05
N ARG A 14 23.79 3.01 9.55
CA ARG A 14 22.62 2.57 8.78
C ARG A 14 21.54 3.62 8.91
N GLN A 15 21.12 4.20 7.79
CA GLN A 15 19.99 5.15 7.81
C GLN A 15 18.67 4.40 8.09
N PRO A 16 17.79 4.94 8.94
CA PRO A 16 16.50 4.32 9.22
C PRO A 16 15.60 4.35 7.98
N LEU A 17 14.99 3.21 7.68
CA LEU A 17 14.10 2.99 6.53
C LEU A 17 12.71 3.63 6.66
N CYS A 18 12.49 4.53 7.63
CA CYS A 18 11.17 5.04 7.99
C CYS A 18 10.42 5.68 6.80
N GLY A 19 11.13 6.33 5.87
CA GLY A 19 10.52 6.89 4.66
C GLY A 19 9.94 5.84 3.70
N ALA A 20 10.55 4.65 3.62
CA ALA A 20 10.08 3.57 2.75
C ALA A 20 8.74 3.00 3.21
N PHE A 21 8.58 2.84 4.53
CA PHE A 21 7.39 2.25 5.13
C PHE A 21 6.16 3.13 4.96
N ILE A 22 6.31 4.46 5.06
CA ILE A 22 5.20 5.40 4.90
C ILE A 22 4.74 5.42 3.43
N ILE A 23 5.67 5.49 2.47
CA ILE A 23 5.33 5.50 1.04
C ILE A 23 4.70 4.16 0.61
N PHE A 24 5.25 3.03 1.08
CA PHE A 24 4.69 1.71 0.79
C PHE A 24 3.30 1.51 1.39
N GLY A 25 3.11 1.95 2.64
CA GLY A 25 1.84 1.87 3.35
C GLY A 25 0.73 2.62 2.64
N PHE A 26 0.94 3.90 2.30
CA PHE A 26 -0.12 4.71 1.69
C PHE A 26 -0.43 4.31 0.24
N VAL A 27 0.60 4.03 -0.58
CA VAL A 27 0.40 3.75 -2.01
C VAL A 27 -0.19 2.35 -2.23
N SER A 28 0.09 1.40 -1.35
CA SER A 28 -0.40 0.02 -1.48
C SER A 28 -1.74 -0.22 -0.79
N PHE A 29 -2.06 0.54 0.27
CA PHE A 29 -3.27 0.32 1.07
C PHE A 29 -4.54 0.82 0.37
N ILE A 30 -4.48 1.92 -0.38
CA ILE A 30 -5.65 2.49 -1.09
C ILE A 30 -6.23 1.51 -2.13
N PRO A 31 -5.43 0.88 -3.02
CA PRO A 31 -5.85 -0.22 -3.89
C PRO A 31 -6.56 -1.38 -3.17
N LEU A 32 -5.94 -1.85 -2.09
CA LEU A 32 -6.42 -2.98 -1.29
C LEU A 32 -7.74 -2.64 -0.60
N LEU A 33 -7.87 -1.42 -0.08
CA LEU A 33 -9.12 -0.92 0.50
C LEU A 33 -10.22 -0.81 -0.56
N GLY A 34 -9.90 -0.32 -1.76
CA GLY A 34 -10.85 -0.25 -2.88
C GLY A 34 -11.33 -1.63 -3.34
N ALA A 35 -10.41 -2.61 -3.43
CA ALA A 35 -10.75 -4.00 -3.74
C ALA A 35 -11.60 -4.64 -2.63
N PHE A 36 -11.31 -4.32 -1.37
CA PHE A 36 -12.07 -4.79 -0.21
C PHE A 36 -13.49 -4.19 -0.17
N LEU A 37 -13.62 -2.89 -0.46
CA LEU A 37 -14.92 -2.20 -0.52
C LEU A 37 -15.76 -2.65 -1.73
N SER A 38 -15.14 -2.91 -2.89
CA SER A 38 -15.84 -3.46 -4.06
C SER A 38 -16.18 -4.95 -3.94
N GLY A 39 -15.51 -5.70 -3.06
CA GLY A 39 -15.87 -7.07 -2.70
C GLY A 39 -17.15 -7.19 -1.87
N ASN A 40 -17.67 -6.06 -1.37
CA ASN A 40 -18.95 -5.97 -0.68
C ASN A 40 -20.04 -5.67 -1.70
N GLY A 41 -21.01 -6.56 -1.84
CA GLY A 41 -22.09 -6.31 -2.76
C GLY A 41 -22.94 -7.52 -3.07
N PHE A 42 -23.80 -7.28 -4.06
CA PHE A 42 -24.72 -8.24 -4.60
C PHE A 42 -24.19 -8.76 -5.93
N ARG A 43 -24.38 -10.06 -6.15
CA ARG A 43 -24.16 -10.71 -7.43
C ARG A 43 -25.31 -11.64 -7.76
N LEU A 44 -25.91 -11.48 -8.94
CA LEU A 44 -26.84 -12.45 -9.51
C LEU A 44 -26.13 -13.16 -10.65
N THR A 45 -26.02 -14.47 -10.55
CA THR A 45 -25.52 -15.33 -11.62
C THR A 45 -26.60 -16.32 -12.01
N CYS A 46 -26.92 -16.42 -13.29
CA CYS A 46 -27.78 -17.48 -13.81
C CYS A 46 -27.06 -18.25 -14.92
N GLN A 47 -27.19 -19.56 -14.90
CA GLN A 47 -26.74 -20.45 -15.96
C GLN A 47 -27.94 -21.21 -16.52
N ARG A 48 -28.18 -21.02 -17.81
CA ARG A 48 -29.23 -21.67 -18.57
C ARG A 48 -28.66 -22.95 -19.19
N ALA A 49 -29.29 -24.08 -18.90
CA ALA A 49 -29.00 -25.36 -19.55
C ALA A 49 -29.95 -25.61 -20.74
N LYS A 50 -31.21 -25.17 -20.62
CA LYS A 50 -32.23 -25.13 -21.70
C LYS A 50 -33.19 -23.96 -21.48
N LEU A 51 -34.10 -23.70 -22.42
CA LEU A 51 -35.03 -22.56 -22.46
C LEU A 51 -35.61 -22.13 -21.09
N TYR A 52 -36.01 -23.09 -20.25
CA TYR A 52 -36.57 -22.87 -18.91
C TYR A 52 -35.86 -23.69 -17.81
N GLU A 53 -34.77 -24.36 -18.14
CA GLU A 53 -34.01 -25.19 -17.21
C GLU A 53 -32.67 -24.52 -16.93
N GLY A 54 -32.38 -24.28 -15.66
CA GLY A 54 -31.17 -23.58 -15.26
C GLY A 54 -31.17 -23.27 -13.78
N THR A 55 -30.03 -22.81 -13.28
CA THR A 55 -29.86 -22.43 -11.89
C THR A 55 -29.43 -20.98 -11.81
N CYS A 56 -30.05 -20.23 -10.92
CA CYS A 56 -29.65 -18.90 -10.53
C CYS A 56 -29.14 -18.91 -9.09
N GLU A 57 -28.12 -18.10 -8.82
CA GLU A 57 -27.56 -17.86 -7.49
C GLU A 57 -27.51 -16.36 -7.25
N ILE A 58 -28.09 -15.94 -6.14
CA ILE A 58 -27.93 -14.61 -5.59
C ILE A 58 -26.95 -14.69 -4.43
N ALA A 59 -25.85 -13.95 -4.52
CA ALA A 59 -24.89 -13.79 -3.44
C ALA A 59 -24.99 -12.37 -2.88
N ILE A 60 -25.30 -12.25 -1.59
CA ILE A 60 -25.42 -10.98 -0.87
C ILE A 60 -24.42 -10.99 0.26
N GLY A 61 -23.57 -9.98 0.34
CA GLY A 61 -22.85 -9.72 1.58
C GLY A 61 -21.50 -9.05 1.41
N SER A 62 -20.76 -9.04 2.49
CA SER A 62 -19.43 -8.46 2.57
C SER A 62 -18.35 -9.50 2.25
N PHE A 63 -17.11 -9.05 2.11
CA PHE A 63 -15.94 -9.91 1.99
C PHE A 63 -15.85 -10.96 3.11
N PHE A 64 -16.32 -10.64 4.33
CA PHE A 64 -16.26 -11.54 5.49
C PHE A 64 -17.49 -12.43 5.68
N LYS A 65 -18.66 -12.02 5.18
CA LYS A 65 -19.90 -12.78 5.33
C LYS A 65 -20.73 -12.67 4.06
N ARG A 66 -20.82 -13.77 3.33
CA ARG A 66 -21.59 -13.87 2.08
C ARG A 66 -22.71 -14.89 2.27
N GLU A 67 -23.93 -14.41 2.20
CA GLU A 67 -25.12 -15.23 2.11
C GLU A 67 -25.36 -15.58 0.63
N ARG A 68 -25.74 -16.83 0.36
CA ARG A 68 -26.00 -17.31 -0.98
C ARG A 68 -27.37 -17.98 -1.00
N VAL A 69 -28.16 -17.61 -1.99
CA VAL A 69 -29.49 -18.19 -2.23
C VAL A 69 -29.52 -18.69 -3.66
N SER A 70 -29.61 -20.00 -3.82
CA SER A 70 -29.79 -20.66 -5.13
C SER A 70 -31.26 -20.96 -5.38
N PHE A 71 -31.71 -20.78 -6.61
CA PHE A 71 -33.07 -21.08 -7.06
C PHE A 71 -33.06 -21.47 -8.54
N GLU A 72 -34.11 -22.15 -8.98
CA GLU A 72 -34.27 -22.53 -10.39
C GLU A 72 -34.56 -21.30 -11.27
N LEU A 73 -34.09 -21.33 -12.52
CA LEU A 73 -34.37 -20.25 -13.48
C LEU A 73 -35.89 -20.05 -13.70
N SER A 74 -36.67 -21.12 -13.62
CA SER A 74 -38.14 -21.11 -13.70
C SER A 74 -38.80 -20.27 -12.59
N ALA A 75 -38.15 -20.14 -11.43
CA ALA A 75 -38.61 -19.34 -10.31
C ALA A 75 -38.33 -17.84 -10.49
N LEU A 76 -37.48 -17.46 -11.44
CA LEU A 76 -37.15 -16.07 -11.73
C LEU A 76 -38.28 -15.42 -12.52
N SER A 77 -38.87 -14.37 -11.96
CA SER A 77 -39.87 -13.56 -12.66
C SER A 77 -39.29 -12.23 -13.15
N MET A 78 -40.05 -11.50 -13.97
CA MET A 78 -39.64 -10.19 -14.49
C MET A 78 -39.20 -9.28 -13.35
N SER A 79 -38.00 -8.72 -13.50
CA SER A 79 -37.44 -7.75 -12.57
C SER A 79 -38.03 -6.36 -12.80
N LYS A 80 -38.03 -5.54 -11.75
CA LYS A 80 -38.56 -4.18 -11.78
C LYS A 80 -37.70 -3.23 -10.94
N THR A 81 -37.76 -1.96 -11.29
CA THR A 81 -37.15 -0.90 -10.49
C THR A 81 -38.15 -0.46 -9.43
N GLU A 82 -37.75 -0.50 -8.16
CA GLU A 82 -38.55 0.02 -7.05
C GLU A 82 -37.90 1.27 -6.46
N LYS A 83 -38.75 2.22 -6.05
CA LYS A 83 -38.30 3.41 -5.33
C LYS A 83 -38.21 3.07 -3.85
N SER A 84 -37.09 3.42 -3.22
CA SER A 84 -36.88 3.23 -1.78
C SER A 84 -37.99 3.88 -0.96
N SER A 85 -38.33 3.25 0.17
CA SER A 85 -39.38 3.72 1.08
C SER A 85 -38.97 4.95 1.90
N SER A 86 -37.66 5.15 2.09
CA SER A 86 -37.07 6.25 2.84
C SER A 86 -36.11 7.03 1.95
N ARG A 87 -36.09 8.36 2.12
CA ARG A 87 -35.07 9.20 1.50
C ARG A 87 -33.70 8.84 2.06
N ASP A 88 -32.70 8.89 1.20
CA ASP A 88 -31.32 8.78 1.59
C ASP A 88 -30.93 9.95 2.50
N SER A 89 -30.21 9.66 3.57
CA SER A 89 -29.87 10.62 4.61
C SER A 89 -28.85 11.66 4.16
N GLU A 90 -28.06 11.35 3.13
CA GLU A 90 -27.01 12.24 2.62
C GLU A 90 -27.53 13.12 1.47
N SER A 91 -28.18 12.53 0.48
CA SER A 91 -28.71 13.28 -0.68
C SER A 91 -30.10 13.86 -0.47
N GLY A 92 -30.89 13.34 0.47
CA GLY A 92 -32.29 13.71 0.65
C GLY A 92 -33.22 13.21 -0.46
N GLU A 93 -32.69 12.43 -1.42
CA GLU A 93 -33.43 11.88 -2.54
C GLU A 93 -33.87 10.44 -2.28
N TYR A 94 -34.86 9.98 -3.03
CA TYR A 94 -35.28 8.58 -2.97
C TYR A 94 -34.44 7.77 -3.96
N CYS A 95 -33.75 6.75 -3.47
CA CYS A 95 -32.96 5.84 -4.30
C CYS A 95 -33.86 4.90 -5.12
N HIS A 96 -33.42 4.59 -6.34
CA HIS A 96 -34.06 3.63 -7.25
C HIS A 96 -33.30 2.31 -7.22
N LEU A 97 -33.97 1.23 -6.82
CA LEU A 97 -33.35 -0.05 -6.51
C LEU A 97 -33.83 -1.14 -7.49
N PRO A 98 -32.92 -1.85 -8.17
CA PRO A 98 -33.29 -3.00 -8.97
C PRO A 98 -33.77 -4.12 -8.05
N THR A 99 -34.96 -4.64 -8.32
CA THR A 99 -35.66 -5.61 -7.49
C THR A 99 -35.96 -6.86 -8.30
N VAL A 100 -35.49 -8.00 -7.78
CA VAL A 100 -35.77 -9.32 -8.35
C VAL A 100 -36.81 -10.03 -7.52
N VAL A 101 -37.80 -10.57 -8.23
CA VAL A 101 -38.89 -11.32 -7.63
C VAL A 101 -38.69 -12.79 -7.99
N VAL A 102 -38.55 -13.63 -6.97
CA VAL A 102 -38.38 -15.09 -7.09
C VAL A 102 -39.59 -15.77 -6.47
N LYS A 103 -40.22 -16.69 -7.21
CA LYS A 103 -41.34 -17.51 -6.73
C LYS A 103 -40.83 -18.90 -6.36
N GLN A 104 -40.67 -19.17 -5.07
CA GLN A 104 -40.14 -20.44 -4.54
C GLN A 104 -41.17 -21.08 -3.60
N ASP A 105 -41.55 -22.33 -3.87
CA ASP A 105 -42.42 -23.14 -3.00
C ASP A 105 -43.68 -22.41 -2.51
N ALA A 106 -44.41 -21.78 -3.44
CA ALA A 106 -45.58 -20.93 -3.20
C ALA A 106 -45.36 -19.65 -2.36
N SER A 107 -44.11 -19.38 -1.94
CA SER A 107 -43.70 -18.11 -1.34
C SER A 107 -43.07 -17.19 -2.38
N LEU A 108 -43.41 -15.90 -2.34
CA LEU A 108 -42.78 -14.87 -3.15
C LEU A 108 -41.66 -14.23 -2.32
N ARG A 109 -40.42 -14.35 -2.79
CA ARG A 109 -39.24 -13.71 -2.20
C ARG A 109 -38.84 -12.52 -3.05
N VAL A 110 -38.70 -11.37 -2.41
CA VAL A 110 -38.25 -10.13 -3.05
C VAL A 110 -36.82 -9.88 -2.62
N PHE A 111 -35.91 -9.87 -3.60
CA PHE A 111 -34.52 -9.51 -3.37
C PHE A 111 -34.27 -8.12 -3.96
N THR A 112 -34.10 -7.14 -3.08
CA THR A 112 -33.63 -5.82 -3.48
C THR A 112 -32.12 -5.91 -3.66
N MET A 113 -31.66 -5.75 -4.90
CA MET A 113 -30.32 -6.17 -5.25
C MET A 113 -29.26 -5.28 -4.62
N ILE A 114 -29.44 -3.95 -4.46
CA ILE A 114 -28.28 -3.09 -4.18
C ILE A 114 -28.61 -1.91 -3.25
N PRO A 115 -28.15 -1.93 -1.97
CA PRO A 115 -28.07 -0.72 -1.17
C PRO A 115 -27.08 0.28 -1.79
N GLY A 116 -27.51 1.52 -2.03
CA GLY A 116 -26.64 2.60 -2.50
C GLY A 116 -26.45 2.73 -4.01
N ILE A 117 -27.24 2.04 -4.84
CA ILE A 117 -27.55 2.54 -6.19
C ILE A 117 -28.75 3.46 -6.03
N CYS A 118 -28.51 4.75 -6.10
CA CYS A 118 -29.60 5.74 -6.12
C CYS A 118 -29.90 6.24 -7.54
N SER A 119 -29.05 5.88 -8.51
CA SER A 119 -29.24 6.21 -9.91
C SER A 119 -30.33 5.36 -10.55
N GLU A 120 -31.41 6.02 -10.97
CA GLU A 120 -32.48 5.41 -11.77
C GLU A 120 -31.93 4.77 -13.06
N LEU A 121 -30.94 5.41 -13.69
CA LEU A 121 -30.36 4.93 -14.95
C LEU A 121 -29.63 3.59 -14.78
N GLU A 122 -28.89 3.43 -13.68
CA GLU A 122 -28.20 2.17 -13.37
C GLU A 122 -29.19 1.08 -12.98
N ALA A 123 -30.18 1.40 -12.16
CA ALA A 123 -31.22 0.45 -11.77
C ALA A 123 -32.02 -0.06 -12.98
N ASN A 124 -32.41 0.85 -13.88
CA ASN A 124 -33.13 0.50 -15.11
C ASN A 124 -32.25 -0.30 -16.08
N ARG A 125 -30.94 -0.06 -16.11
CA ARG A 125 -30.00 -0.87 -16.92
C ARG A 125 -29.96 -2.31 -16.42
N VAL A 126 -29.81 -2.52 -15.11
CA VAL A 126 -29.79 -3.86 -14.49
C VAL A 126 -31.10 -4.61 -14.74
N VAL A 127 -32.24 -3.95 -14.50
CA VAL A 127 -33.58 -4.54 -14.76
C VAL A 127 -33.75 -4.93 -16.22
N ARG A 128 -33.29 -4.08 -17.14
CA ARG A 128 -33.36 -4.37 -18.58
C ARG A 128 -32.52 -5.60 -18.94
N GLU A 129 -31.34 -5.75 -18.37
CA GLU A 129 -30.44 -6.87 -18.63
C GLU A 129 -31.03 -8.20 -18.14
N ILE A 130 -31.60 -8.21 -16.93
CA ILE A 130 -32.31 -9.39 -16.39
C ILE A 130 -33.50 -9.75 -17.27
N ASN A 131 -34.33 -8.77 -17.61
CA ASN A 131 -35.54 -9.00 -18.40
C ASN A 131 -35.19 -9.44 -19.82
N TYR A 132 -34.11 -8.90 -20.40
CA TYR A 132 -33.59 -9.32 -21.68
C TYR A 132 -33.17 -10.80 -21.64
N PHE A 133 -32.38 -11.20 -20.64
CA PHE A 133 -31.99 -12.60 -20.45
C PHE A 133 -33.20 -13.53 -20.30
N ILE A 134 -34.20 -13.16 -19.49
CA ILE A 134 -35.44 -13.93 -19.33
C ILE A 134 -36.17 -14.08 -20.67
N SER A 135 -36.25 -13.00 -21.45
CA SER A 135 -36.98 -12.96 -22.73
C SER A 135 -36.22 -13.55 -23.92
N THR A 136 -34.89 -13.74 -23.81
CA THR A 136 -34.00 -14.15 -24.91
C THR A 136 -33.44 -15.54 -24.63
N PRO A 137 -34.03 -16.62 -25.16
CA PRO A 137 -33.63 -17.98 -24.83
C PRO A 137 -32.22 -18.39 -25.24
N THR A 138 -31.63 -17.66 -26.19
CA THR A 138 -30.30 -17.94 -26.75
C THR A 138 -29.16 -17.47 -25.87
N GLU A 139 -29.44 -16.70 -24.81
CA GLU A 139 -28.41 -16.35 -23.82
C GLU A 139 -28.25 -17.47 -22.80
N ASP A 140 -27.04 -18.02 -22.71
CA ASP A 140 -26.77 -19.15 -21.82
C ASP A 140 -26.41 -18.71 -20.39
N GLN A 141 -25.98 -17.45 -20.22
CA GLN A 141 -25.47 -16.95 -18.94
C GLN A 141 -25.86 -15.50 -18.70
N LEU A 142 -26.16 -15.20 -17.43
CA LEU A 142 -26.34 -13.85 -16.90
C LEU A 142 -25.41 -13.70 -15.69
N ASP A 143 -24.60 -12.65 -15.66
CA ASP A 143 -23.73 -12.33 -14.52
C ASP A 143 -23.77 -10.84 -14.22
N ILE A 144 -24.56 -10.47 -13.21
CA ILE A 144 -24.74 -9.09 -12.77
C ILE A 144 -24.04 -8.93 -11.44
N HIS A 145 -23.04 -8.06 -11.37
CA HIS A 145 -22.36 -7.69 -10.14
C HIS A 145 -22.02 -6.19 -10.10
N ARG A 146 -21.91 -5.62 -8.89
CA ARG A 146 -21.52 -4.21 -8.72
C ARG A 146 -20.00 -4.04 -8.90
N GLY A 147 -19.57 -3.71 -10.12
CA GLY A 147 -18.16 -3.46 -10.47
C GLY A 147 -17.31 -4.72 -10.33
N SER A 148 -16.48 -5.04 -11.32
CA SER A 148 -15.60 -6.20 -11.12
C SER A 148 -14.48 -5.79 -10.15
N TRP A 149 -14.28 -6.55 -9.07
CA TRP A 149 -13.04 -6.46 -8.28
C TRP A 149 -11.80 -6.59 -9.19
N LYS A 150 -11.96 -7.25 -10.34
CA LYS A 150 -10.98 -7.33 -11.43
C LYS A 150 -10.69 -5.96 -12.05
N GLU A 151 -11.68 -5.13 -12.33
CA GLU A 151 -11.49 -3.74 -12.80
C GLU A 151 -10.77 -2.91 -11.73
N VAL A 152 -11.20 -3.00 -10.47
CA VAL A 152 -10.55 -2.27 -9.38
C VAL A 152 -9.08 -2.69 -9.24
N LEU A 153 -8.77 -3.99 -9.32
CA LEU A 153 -7.39 -4.48 -9.32
C LEU A 153 -6.63 -4.06 -10.58
N LEU A 154 -7.26 -4.08 -11.75
CA LEU A 154 -6.62 -3.70 -13.00
C LEU A 154 -6.21 -2.21 -12.97
N TYR A 155 -7.13 -1.32 -12.57
CA TYR A 155 -6.87 0.11 -12.44
C TYR A 155 -5.93 0.46 -11.29
N SER A 156 -5.88 -0.36 -10.24
CA SER A 156 -5.01 -0.12 -9.09
C SER A 156 -3.63 -0.79 -9.16
N SER A 157 -3.45 -1.74 -10.09
CA SER A 157 -2.18 -2.45 -10.30
C SER A 157 -0.97 -1.54 -10.56
N PRO A 158 -1.06 -0.41 -11.30
CA PRO A 158 0.09 0.46 -11.51
C PRO A 158 0.54 1.14 -10.22
N PHE A 159 -0.39 1.45 -9.33
CA PHE A 159 -0.09 2.06 -8.03
C PHE A 159 0.60 1.07 -7.11
N LEU A 160 0.13 -0.19 -7.06
CA LEU A 160 0.81 -1.26 -6.32
C LEU A 160 2.23 -1.49 -6.82
N LEU A 161 2.42 -1.56 -8.15
CA LEU A 161 3.73 -1.73 -8.77
C LEU A 161 4.64 -0.52 -8.49
N MET A 162 4.12 0.69 -8.55
CA MET A 162 4.88 1.91 -8.24
C MET A 162 5.26 1.98 -6.76
N GLY A 163 4.37 1.56 -5.85
CA GLY A 163 4.67 1.44 -4.42
C GLY A 163 5.75 0.39 -4.15
N LEU A 164 5.67 -0.78 -4.78
CA LEU A 164 6.72 -1.82 -4.73
C LEU A 164 8.05 -1.32 -5.30
N LEU A 165 8.02 -0.60 -6.43
CA LEU A 165 9.22 -0.02 -7.02
C LEU A 165 9.85 1.01 -6.07
N MET A 166 9.07 1.95 -5.56
CA MET A 166 9.55 3.00 -4.65
C MET A 166 10.04 2.41 -3.32
N SER A 167 9.36 1.43 -2.75
CA SER A 167 9.85 0.74 -1.56
C SER A 167 11.13 -0.03 -1.83
N ALA A 168 11.27 -0.72 -2.97
CA ALA A 168 12.52 -1.36 -3.37
C ALA A 168 13.66 -0.35 -3.57
N LEU A 169 13.34 0.87 -4.02
CA LEU A 169 14.30 1.97 -4.17
C LEU A 169 14.72 2.55 -2.81
N VAL A 170 13.80 2.71 -1.85
CA VAL A 170 14.08 3.32 -0.53
C VAL A 170 14.59 2.28 0.49
N ALA A 171 14.19 1.01 0.39
CA ALA A 171 14.60 -0.08 1.29
C ALA A 171 16.06 -0.52 1.11
N ARG A 172 16.75 -0.05 0.07
CA ARG A 172 18.17 -0.34 -0.12
C ARG A 172 19.01 0.60 0.73
N ASP A 173 19.22 0.15 1.96
CA ASP A 173 20.19 0.64 2.94
C ASP A 173 21.41 1.34 2.28
N SER A 174 21.43 2.66 2.39
CA SER A 174 22.62 3.49 2.22
C SER A 174 23.52 3.29 3.45
N PHE A 175 24.26 2.18 3.48
CA PHE A 175 25.27 1.99 4.51
C PHE A 175 26.47 2.90 4.21
N SER A 176 26.91 3.66 5.20
CA SER A 176 28.24 4.27 5.19
C SER A 176 29.10 3.58 6.23
N VAL A 177 30.26 3.08 5.80
CA VAL A 177 31.28 2.52 6.69
C VAL A 177 32.41 3.52 6.77
N CYS A 178 32.75 3.91 7.99
CA CYS A 178 33.89 4.76 8.26
C CYS A 178 34.95 3.92 8.98
N ILE A 179 36.18 3.94 8.50
CA ILE A 179 37.31 3.22 9.08
C ILE A 179 38.40 4.24 9.36
N PHE A 180 38.84 4.31 10.62
CA PHE A 180 40.00 5.07 11.04
C PHE A 180 41.11 4.08 11.36
N ASP A 181 42.24 4.18 10.66
CA ASP A 181 43.38 3.28 10.77
C ASP A 181 44.63 4.09 11.14
N LEU A 182 45.08 3.97 12.39
CA LEU A 182 46.25 4.67 12.90
C LEU A 182 47.55 4.10 12.32
N ASP A 183 47.59 2.79 12.01
CA ASP A 183 48.79 2.14 11.46
C ASP A 183 49.06 2.60 10.03
N ARG A 184 47.99 2.76 9.24
CA ARG A 184 48.07 3.29 7.86
C ARG A 184 47.99 4.82 7.79
N ASN A 185 47.76 5.48 8.92
CA ASN A 185 47.54 6.91 9.04
C ASN A 185 46.45 7.43 8.09
N CYS A 186 45.37 6.66 7.90
CA CYS A 186 44.31 6.98 6.96
C CYS A 186 42.89 6.86 7.53
N PHE A 187 41.99 7.63 6.92
CA PHE A 187 40.56 7.64 7.15
C PHE A 187 39.86 7.28 5.84
N THR A 188 39.14 6.17 5.86
CA THR A 188 38.40 5.67 4.70
C THR A 188 36.91 5.75 4.93
N ILE A 189 36.20 6.35 3.98
CA ILE A 189 34.75 6.37 3.93
C ILE A 189 34.30 5.53 2.74
N THR A 190 33.56 4.47 3.03
CA THR A 190 32.86 3.71 2.00
C THR A 190 31.39 4.08 2.04
N ARG A 191 30.91 4.78 1.00
CA ARG A 191 29.50 5.10 0.79
C ARG A 191 28.93 4.18 -0.29
N LYS A 192 28.01 3.30 0.11
CA LYS A 192 27.27 2.48 -0.86
C LYS A 192 26.09 3.30 -1.40
N ARG A 193 26.16 3.68 -2.68
CA ARG A 193 25.06 4.36 -3.40
C ARG A 193 24.20 3.35 -4.16
N TRP A 194 23.14 3.85 -4.76
CA TRP A 194 22.25 3.10 -5.66
C TRP A 194 23.04 2.38 -6.77
N PHE A 195 22.52 1.26 -7.29
CA PHE A 195 23.15 0.40 -8.32
C PHE A 195 24.52 -0.23 -8.01
N ARG A 196 24.80 -0.58 -6.75
CA ARG A 196 26.09 -1.18 -6.34
C ARG A 196 27.29 -0.26 -6.55
N THR A 197 27.09 1.02 -6.85
CA THR A 197 28.18 1.98 -6.95
C THR A 197 28.69 2.28 -5.54
N THR A 198 29.83 1.70 -5.19
CA THR A 198 30.58 2.02 -3.99
C THR A 198 31.51 3.19 -4.29
N ASN A 199 31.29 4.31 -3.62
CA ASN A 199 32.27 5.38 -3.60
C ASN A 199 33.15 5.18 -2.36
N ILE A 200 34.45 5.02 -2.58
CA ILE A 200 35.46 4.90 -1.53
C ILE A 200 36.27 6.19 -1.60
N GLU A 201 36.20 6.99 -0.54
CA GLU A 201 37.01 8.18 -0.39
C GLU A 201 38.02 7.93 0.73
N GLU A 202 39.30 8.14 0.46
CA GLU A 202 40.39 8.01 1.43
C GLU A 202 41.04 9.37 1.68
N PHE A 203 41.27 9.68 2.95
CA PHE A 203 41.95 10.89 3.40
C PHE A 203 43.04 10.52 4.41
N PRO A 204 44.17 11.24 4.44
CA PRO A 204 45.13 11.07 5.53
C PRO A 204 44.52 11.58 6.84
N LEU A 205 44.83 10.93 7.97
CA LEU A 205 44.30 11.38 9.27
C LEU A 205 44.76 12.80 9.63
N SER A 206 45.95 13.21 9.17
CA SER A 206 46.48 14.56 9.33
C SER A 206 45.69 15.63 8.57
N ALA A 207 44.84 15.24 7.61
CA ALA A 207 43.94 16.18 6.95
C ALA A 207 42.70 16.49 7.78
N ILE A 208 42.42 15.77 8.86
CA ILE A 208 41.31 16.07 9.76
C ILE A 208 41.69 17.27 10.62
N GLU A 209 40.92 18.35 10.51
CA GLU A 209 41.09 19.58 11.28
C GLU A 209 40.34 19.49 12.61
N SER A 210 39.06 19.13 12.54
CA SER A 210 38.18 19.02 13.70
C SER A 210 37.08 17.98 13.49
N ILE A 211 36.51 17.52 14.61
CA ILE A 211 35.31 16.69 14.62
C ILE A 211 34.29 17.39 15.50
N ASP A 212 33.22 17.88 14.89
CA ASP A 212 32.20 18.71 15.52
C ASP A 212 30.84 18.01 15.55
N LEU A 213 30.00 18.44 16.49
CA LEU A 213 28.60 18.06 16.55
C LEU A 213 27.74 19.25 16.12
N GLU A 214 27.17 19.16 14.93
CA GLU A 214 26.15 20.11 14.52
C GLU A 214 24.79 19.71 15.07
N THR A 215 24.04 20.71 15.53
CA THR A 215 22.69 20.54 16.03
C THR A 215 21.76 21.35 15.15
N GLN A 216 20.87 20.66 14.45
CA GLN A 216 19.90 21.26 13.56
C GLN A 216 18.51 21.13 14.18
N ASP A 217 17.89 22.26 14.49
CA ASP A 217 16.50 22.30 14.96
C ASP A 217 15.57 22.51 13.75
N ASN A 218 14.80 21.48 13.43
CA ASN A 218 13.85 21.51 12.32
C ASN A 218 12.42 21.85 12.81
N GLY A 219 12.25 22.34 14.04
CA GLY A 219 10.98 22.71 14.65
C GLY A 219 10.12 21.55 15.16
N MET A 220 10.32 20.34 14.62
CA MET A 220 9.68 19.09 15.11
C MET A 220 10.63 18.19 15.91
N SER A 221 11.93 18.31 15.70
CA SER A 221 12.94 17.52 16.40
C SER A 221 14.31 18.20 16.29
N ILE A 222 15.11 18.07 17.34
CA ILE A 222 16.51 18.43 17.33
C ILE A 222 17.29 17.25 16.74
N GLU A 223 17.90 17.45 15.58
CA GLU A 223 18.74 16.45 14.93
C GLU A 223 20.21 16.77 15.19
N HIS A 224 20.93 15.82 15.77
CA HIS A 224 22.39 15.94 15.96
C HIS A 224 23.12 15.23 14.82
N LYS A 225 24.16 15.85 14.30
CA LYS A 225 24.95 15.35 13.17
C LYS A 225 26.44 15.50 13.46
N VAL A 226 27.21 14.44 13.22
CA VAL A 226 28.67 14.48 13.40
C VAL A 226 29.31 14.93 12.09
N ILE A 227 30.18 15.93 12.15
CA ILE A 227 30.89 16.49 11.00
C ILE A 227 32.38 16.39 11.24
N ILE A 228 33.09 15.86 10.25
CA ILE A 228 34.54 15.86 10.19
C ILE A 228 34.94 16.98 9.23
N LYS A 229 35.63 17.99 9.72
CA LYS A 229 36.19 19.06 8.89
C LYS A 229 37.60 18.69 8.48
N LEU A 230 37.89 18.86 7.20
CA LEU A 230 39.24 18.65 6.66
C LEU A 230 39.95 19.99 6.46
N ASN A 231 41.28 20.00 6.56
CA ASN A 231 42.12 21.18 6.30
C ASN A 231 41.92 21.79 4.89
N SER A 232 41.32 21.04 3.97
CA SER A 232 40.94 21.51 2.63
C SER A 232 39.66 22.38 2.61
N GLY A 233 39.02 22.59 3.77
CA GLY A 233 37.70 23.21 3.89
C GLY A 233 36.54 22.27 3.52
N LYS A 234 36.81 21.01 3.17
CA LYS A 234 35.76 20.03 2.88
C LYS A 234 35.17 19.49 4.19
N GLU A 235 33.85 19.55 4.30
CA GLU A 235 33.11 19.00 5.43
C GLU A 235 32.50 17.64 5.08
N ILE A 236 32.68 16.69 6.00
CA ILE A 236 32.19 15.32 5.84
C ILE A 236 31.19 15.03 6.95
N ALA A 237 29.93 15.05 6.56
CA ALA A 237 28.82 14.55 7.36
C ALA A 237 28.88 13.03 7.54
N LEU A 238 28.91 12.57 8.79
CA LEU A 238 28.66 11.16 9.14
C LEU A 238 27.14 10.92 9.28
N PRO A 239 26.61 9.79 8.77
CA PRO A 239 25.20 9.47 8.95
C PRO A 239 24.89 9.15 10.42
N HIS A 240 23.64 9.37 10.82
CA HIS A 240 23.16 9.04 12.16
C HIS A 240 23.39 7.55 12.48
N GLY A 241 24.04 7.26 13.60
CA GLY A 241 24.25 5.90 14.09
C GLY A 241 23.28 5.54 15.21
N ASN A 242 23.22 4.26 15.58
CA ASN A 242 22.45 3.80 16.76
C ASN A 242 23.05 4.28 18.11
N CYS A 243 24.22 4.91 18.08
CA CYS A 243 24.91 5.44 19.25
C CYS A 243 24.62 6.94 19.40
N SER A 244 24.58 7.45 20.63
CA SER A 244 24.53 8.90 20.87
C SER A 244 25.66 9.60 20.09
N ASN A 245 25.30 10.54 19.21
CA ASN A 245 26.27 11.26 18.37
C ASN A 245 27.28 12.06 19.21
N GLN A 246 26.91 12.49 20.42
CA GLN A 246 27.85 13.07 21.39
C GLN A 246 28.90 12.06 21.86
N LYS A 247 28.48 10.83 22.16
CA LYS A 247 29.40 9.75 22.54
C LYS A 247 30.33 9.39 21.38
N LEU A 248 29.81 9.36 20.16
CA LEU A 248 30.62 9.12 18.97
C LEU A 248 31.70 10.20 18.76
N VAL A 249 31.35 11.49 18.93
CA VAL A 249 32.33 12.58 18.82
C VAL A 249 33.42 12.45 19.88
N SER A 250 33.05 12.20 21.14
CA SER A 250 34.04 12.02 22.22
C SER A 250 34.93 10.80 21.99
N ASP A 251 34.36 9.66 21.58
CA ASP A 251 35.12 8.44 21.25
C ASP A 251 36.09 8.67 20.08
N LEU A 252 35.69 9.45 19.06
CA LEU A 252 36.55 9.77 17.92
C LEU A 252 37.64 10.76 18.29
N ARG A 253 37.32 11.83 19.04
CA ARG A 253 38.32 12.80 19.53
C ARG A 253 39.36 12.12 20.40
N GLN A 254 38.93 11.25 21.33
CA GLN A 254 39.83 10.47 22.17
C GLN A 254 40.70 9.51 21.33
N PHE A 255 40.12 8.82 20.34
CA PHE A 255 40.87 7.88 19.51
C PHE A 255 41.92 8.56 18.63
N LEU A 256 41.63 9.77 18.15
CA LEU A 256 42.52 10.55 17.29
C LEU A 256 43.42 11.53 18.06
N ASN A 257 43.32 11.56 19.39
CA ASN A 257 43.99 12.53 20.27
C ASN A 257 43.71 14.01 19.92
N PHE A 258 42.49 14.31 19.47
CA PHE A 258 42.02 15.70 19.38
C PHE A 258 41.62 16.20 20.77
N GLY A 259 42.32 17.24 21.25
CA GLY A 259 42.03 17.94 22.51
C GLY A 259 40.87 18.90 22.39
#